data_AF-A0A5D8Z110-F1
#
_entry.id   AF-A0A5D8Z110-F1
#
_cell.length_a   1.000
_cell.length_b   1.000
_cell.length_c   1.000
_cell.angle_alpha   90.00
_cell.angle_beta   90.00
_cell.angle_gamma   90.00
#
_symmetry.space_group_name_H-M   'P 1'
#
loop_
_entity.id
_entity.type
_entity.pdbx_description
1 polymer ?
#
loop_
_entity_poly.entity_id
_entity_poly.type
_entity_poly.pdbx_seq_one_letter_code
_entity_poly.pdbx_strand_id
1 'polypeptide(L)' 'MTFFDREKPLGEGWHWSGSDFLVMGALLFSAGLAYQLIARKLSTSTARAAFAFGIVLLVVGIWVELAVGGVSQIAAWLAR' A
#
# COMPACT_ATOMS: atom_id res chain seq x y z
N MET A 1 3.70 -4.98 16.97
CA MET A 1 3.89 -5.64 18.27
C MET A 1 2.63 -5.43 19.09
N THR A 2 1.83 -6.48 19.28
CA THR A 2 0.97 -6.47 20.47
C THR A 2 1.89 -6.52 21.70
N PHE A 3 1.45 -6.04 22.86
CA PHE A 3 2.27 -6.08 24.09
C PHE A 3 2.82 -7.47 24.41
N PHE A 4 2.22 -8.52 23.87
CA PHE A 4 2.56 -9.93 24.08
C PHE A 4 3.62 -10.49 23.11
N ASP A 5 4.01 -9.75 22.06
CA ASP A 5 4.96 -10.24 21.04
C ASP A 5 6.37 -9.64 21.17
N ARG A 6 6.65 -8.91 22.25
CA ARG A 6 7.90 -8.16 22.43
C ARG A 6 9.15 -9.06 22.61
N GLU A 7 8.95 -10.28 23.08
CA GLU A 7 10.01 -11.24 23.44
C GLU A 7 10.28 -12.26 22.32
N LYS A 8 9.53 -12.24 21.20
CA LYS A 8 9.68 -13.24 20.14
C LYS A 8 10.90 -12.96 19.25
N PRO A 9 11.70 -13.98 18.89
CA PRO A 9 12.84 -13.81 18.01
C PRO A 9 12.42 -13.30 16.63
N LEU A 10 13.33 -12.60 15.96
CA LEU A 10 13.13 -12.09 14.60
C LEU A 10 12.73 -13.26 13.68
N GLY A 11 11.50 -13.25 13.15
CA GLY A 11 10.97 -14.32 12.28
C GLY A 11 9.77 -15.09 12.85
N GLU A 12 9.40 -14.90 14.13
CA GLU A 12 8.19 -15.49 14.71
C GLU A 12 7.08 -14.45 14.94
N GLY A 13 6.14 -14.34 14.01
CA GLY A 13 4.89 -13.55 14.14
C GLY A 13 4.72 -12.42 13.12
N TRP A 14 3.56 -11.77 13.13
CA TRP A 14 3.29 -10.57 12.32
C TRP A 14 3.82 -9.33 13.07
N HIS A 15 4.97 -8.81 12.65
CA HIS A 15 5.67 -7.68 13.29
C HIS A 15 5.03 -6.29 13.04
N TRP A 16 3.71 -6.20 12.86
CA TRP A 16 3.03 -4.93 12.61
C TRP A 16 3.00 -4.03 13.85
N SER A 17 3.68 -2.90 13.78
CA SER A 17 3.70 -1.80 14.73
C SER A 17 2.51 -0.83 14.54
N GLY A 18 2.24 0.01 15.54
CA GLY A 18 1.23 1.08 15.42
C GLY A 18 1.53 2.05 14.27
N SER A 19 2.81 2.29 13.95
CA SER A 19 3.21 3.11 12.82
C SER A 19 2.82 2.52 11.46
N ASP A 20 2.74 1.19 11.32
CA ASP A 20 2.32 0.56 10.06
C ASP A 20 0.86 0.90 9.72
N PHE A 21 0.00 0.95 10.74
CA PHE A 21 -1.38 1.39 10.58
C PHE A 21 -1.49 2.88 10.29
N LEU A 22 -0.62 3.70 10.87
CA LEU A 22 -0.56 5.13 10.55
C LEU A 22 -0.14 5.35 9.09
N VAL A 23 0.87 4.61 8.62
CA VAL A 23 1.33 4.64 7.23
C VAL A 23 0.22 4.17 6.28
N MET A 24 -0.43 3.04 6.56
CA MET A 24 -1.56 2.58 5.74
C MET A 24 -2.72 3.58 5.77
N GLY A 25 -3.05 4.14 6.92
CA GLY A 25 -4.09 5.15 7.07
C GLY A 25 -3.80 6.40 6.23
N ALA A 26 -2.58 6.91 6.28
CA ALA A 26 -2.14 8.05 5.46
C ALA A 26 -2.16 7.70 3.96
N LEU A 27 -1.73 6.50 3.59
CA LEU A 27 -1.74 6.01 2.21
C LEU A 27 -3.15 5.93 1.64
N LEU A 28 -4.10 5.34 2.38
CA LEU A 28 -5.50 5.24 1.97
C LEU A 28 -6.20 6.60 1.95
N PHE A 29 -5.93 7.45 2.95
CA PHE A 29 -6.52 8.79 3.01
C PHE A 29 -6.07 9.65 1.83
N SER A 30 -4.76 9.67 1.54
CA SER A 30 -4.22 10.41 0.39
C SER A 30 -4.70 9.85 -0.95
N ALA A 31 -4.79 8.52 -1.09
CA ALA A 31 -5.37 7.86 -2.25
C ALA A 31 -6.84 8.24 -2.48
N GLY A 32 -7.67 8.18 -1.44
CA GLY A 32 -9.08 8.57 -1.51
C GLY A 32 -9.26 10.06 -1.83
N LEU A 33 -8.44 10.92 -1.24
CA LEU A 33 -8.44 12.36 -1.53
C LEU A 33 -8.04 12.63 -2.99
N ALA A 34 -6.97 11.99 -3.47
CA ALA A 34 -6.54 12.11 -4.87
C ALA A 34 -7.64 11.65 -5.83
N TYR A 35 -8.30 10.52 -5.54
CA TYR A 35 -9.45 10.05 -6.30
C TYR A 35 -10.57 11.10 -6.35
N GLN A 36 -11.02 11.61 -5.21
CA GLN A 36 -12.12 12.59 -5.19
C GLN A 36 -11.77 13.88 -5.96
N LEU A 37 -10.55 14.40 -5.82
CA LEU A 37 -10.13 15.64 -6.47
C LEU A 37 -10.02 15.49 -7.99
N ILE A 38 -9.49 14.36 -8.47
CA ILE A 38 -9.21 14.15 -9.88
C ILE A 38 -10.42 13.56 -10.61
N ALA A 39 -11.18 12.64 -10.00
CA ALA A 39 -12.36 12.04 -10.62
C ALA A 39 -13.42 13.07 -11.02
N ARG A 40 -13.52 14.19 -10.27
CA ARG A 40 -14.36 15.35 -10.61
C ARG A 40 -13.99 16.02 -11.94
N LYS A 41 -12.74 15.89 -12.38
CA LYS A 41 -12.23 16.44 -13.65
C LYS A 41 -12.37 15.47 -14.82
N LEU A 42 -12.64 14.19 -14.55
CA LEU A 42 -12.77 13.16 -15.57
C LEU A 42 -14.21 13.12 -16.11
N SER A 43 -14.34 13.19 -17.44
CA SER A 43 -15.62 13.31 -18.14
C SER A 43 -16.38 12.00 -18.30
N THR A 44 -15.68 10.86 -18.33
CA THR A 44 -16.29 9.55 -18.57
C THR A 44 -16.17 8.63 -17.36
N SER A 45 -17.16 7.74 -17.20
CA SER A 45 -17.14 6.71 -16.15
C SER A 45 -15.93 5.77 -16.33
N THR A 46 -15.59 5.42 -17.57
CA THR A 46 -14.42 4.60 -17.90
C THR A 46 -13.11 5.24 -17.45
N ALA A 47 -12.92 6.55 -17.67
CA ALA A 47 -11.73 7.25 -17.22
C ALA A 47 -11.62 7.27 -15.69
N ARG A 48 -12.75 7.45 -14.99
CA ARG A 48 -12.81 7.40 -13.51
C ARG A 48 -12.47 6.02 -12.98
N ALA A 49 -12.99 4.96 -13.60
CA ALA A 49 -12.71 3.58 -13.22
C ALA A 49 -11.23 3.22 -13.46
N ALA A 50 -10.68 3.61 -14.61
CA ALA A 50 -9.26 3.41 -14.91
C ALA A 50 -8.36 4.14 -13.90
N PHE A 51 -8.73 5.37 -13.52
CA PHE A 51 -7.99 6.13 -12.52
C PHE A 51 -8.09 5.50 -11.11
N ALA A 52 -9.27 5.04 -10.71
CA ALA A 52 -9.46 4.31 -9.46
C ALA A 52 -8.60 3.03 -9.43
N PHE A 53 -8.60 2.28 -10.53
CA PHE A 53 -7.79 1.06 -10.65
C PHE A 53 -6.29 1.38 -10.53
N GLY A 54 -5.81 2.43 -11.18
CA GLY A 54 -4.42 2.89 -11.04
C GLY A 54 -4.06 3.26 -9.60
N ILE A 55 -4.95 3.96 -8.89
CA ILE A 55 -4.76 4.27 -7.46
C ILE A 55 -4.66 3.00 -6.62
N VAL A 56 -5.55 2.02 -6.85
CA VAL A 56 -5.53 0.75 -6.10
C VAL A 56 -4.22 0.01 -6.34
N LEU A 57 -3.75 -0.08 -7.59
CA LEU A 57 -2.47 -0.70 -7.92
C LEU A 57 -1.31 0.01 -7.24
N LEU A 58 -1.30 1.34 -7.19
CA LEU A 58 -0.27 2.11 -6.50
C LEU A 58 -0.28 1.87 -4.99
N VAL A 59 -1.46 1.89 -4.35
CA VAL A 59 -1.61 1.61 -2.91
C VAL A 59 -1.10 0.22 -2.58
N VAL A 60 -1.52 -0.79 -3.35
CA VAL A 60 -1.09 -2.18 -3.16
C VAL A 60 0.41 -2.32 -3.39
N GLY A 61 0.95 -1.74 -4.45
CA GLY A 61 2.39 -1.79 -4.76
C GLY A 61 3.25 -1.17 -3.66
N ILE A 62 2.88 0.03 -3.19
CA ILE A 62 3.57 0.70 -2.07
C ILE A 62 3.47 -0.16 -0.80
N TRP A 63 2.29 -0.67 -0.49
CA TRP A 63 2.10 -1.47 0.72
C TRP A 63 2.90 -2.77 0.70
N VAL A 64 2.89 -3.49 -0.42
CA VAL A 64 3.66 -4.73 -0.59
C VAL A 64 5.16 -4.47 -0.49
N GLU A 65 5.66 -3.36 -1.03
CA GLU A 65 7.07 -2.99 -0.89
C GLU A 65 7.42 -2.70 0.57
N LEU A 66 6.61 -1.92 1.28
CA LEU A 66 6.87 -1.60 2.68
C LEU A 66 6.72 -2.82 3.61
N ALA A 67 5.80 -3.73 3.30
CA ALA A 67 5.54 -4.90 4.13
C ALA A 67 6.60 -5.99 3.98
N VAL A 68 7.01 -6.28 2.74
CA VAL A 68 7.85 -7.45 2.44
C VAL A 68 8.93 -7.19 1.37
N GLY A 69 9.09 -5.97 0.87
CA GLY A 69 10.02 -5.67 -0.24
C GLY A 69 9.65 -6.38 -1.54
N GLY A 70 8.36 -6.70 -1.73
CA GLY A 70 7.91 -7.59 -2.80
C GLY A 70 8.13 -7.03 -4.21
N VAL A 71 8.05 -5.71 -4.39
CA VAL A 71 8.27 -5.08 -5.70
C VAL A 71 9.75 -5.16 -6.07
N SER A 72 10.63 -4.86 -5.12
CA SER A 72 12.08 -5.02 -5.28
C SER A 72 12.48 -6.46 -5.58
N GLN A 73 11.87 -7.43 -4.90
CA GLN A 73 12.12 -8.87 -5.16
C GLN A 73 11.70 -9.29 -6.58
N ILE A 74 10.52 -8.85 -7.04
CA ILE A 74 10.04 -9.12 -8.40
C ILE A 74 10.97 -8.49 -9.43
N ALA A 75 11.38 -7.24 -9.22
CA ALA A 75 12.32 -6.56 -10.12
C ALA A 75 13.66 -7.30 -10.21
N ALA A 76 14.19 -7.77 -9.08
CA ALA A 76 15.43 -8.56 -9.04
C ALA A 76 15.28 -9.94 -9.70
N TRP A 77 14.08 -10.53 -9.71
CA TRP A 77 13.80 -11.76 -10.47
C TRP A 77 13.79 -11.50 -11.98
N LEU A 78 13.18 -10.40 -12.43
CA LEU A 78 13.10 -10.03 -13.85
C LEU A 78 14.44 -9.59 -14.46
N ALA A 79 15.38 -9.10 -13.64
CA ALA A 79 16.69 -8.64 -14.07
C ALA A 79 17.77 -9.74 -14.13
N ARG A 80 17.42 -10.98 -13.79
CA ARG A 80 18.27 -12.18 -13.88
C ARG A 80 18.00 -12.93 -15.17
#